data_AF-H0V8A4-F1
#
_entry.id   AF-H0V8A4-F1
#
_cell.length_a   1.000
_cell.length_b   1.000
_cell.length_c   1.000
_cell.angle_alpha   90.00
_cell.angle_beta   90.00
_cell.angle_gamma   90.00
#
_symmetry.space_group_name_H-M   'P 1'
#
loop_
_entity.id
_entity.type
_entity.pdbx_description
1 polymer ?
#
loop_
_entity_poly.entity_id
_entity_poly.type
_entity_poly.pdbx_seq_one_letter_code
_entity_poly.pdbx_strand_id
1 'polypeptide(L)'
;MSWTHLRKRALDAVVILGGGGLLFASYLTATGDEHFYAEYLMPALQGLLDGESAHRLAVRVTSLGLLPRPTFQDSDMLQVNVLGHKFRNPVGIAAGFDKHGEAVDGLFKLGFGFVEVGSVTPQPQEGNPRPRIFRLPEDKAVINRCGFNSQGLLAVERRLRARQQRQTRLTADGLPLGINLGKNKTSVDAAADYAEGIRVLGPLADYLVVNVSSPNTPGLRSLQGKAELRRLLTKVLQERDALQRAQKPAVLVKIAPDLTAQDKEDIAGVVRERAGF
;
A
#
# COMPACT_ATOMS: atom_id res chain seq x y z
N MET A 1 8.92 -37.58 48.19
CA MET A 1 8.15 -37.53 46.94
C MET A 1 8.97 -38.23 45.86
N SER A 2 8.48 -39.29 45.20
CA SER A 2 9.33 -40.04 44.24
C SER A 2 9.71 -39.18 43.03
N TRP A 3 10.90 -39.38 42.49
CA TRP A 3 11.40 -38.67 41.30
C TRP A 3 10.43 -38.78 40.10
N THR A 4 9.75 -39.92 39.96
CA THR A 4 8.70 -40.14 38.96
C THR A 4 7.49 -39.23 39.15
N HIS A 5 7.09 -38.96 40.39
CA HIS A 5 5.99 -38.03 40.70
C HIS A 5 6.35 -36.58 40.43
N LEU A 6 7.60 -36.17 40.75
CA LEU A 6 8.12 -34.85 40.43
C LEU A 6 8.19 -34.63 38.92
N ARG A 7 8.70 -35.61 38.17
CA ARG A 7 8.79 -35.55 36.71
C ARG A 7 7.42 -35.44 36.05
N LYS A 8 6.42 -36.19 36.54
CA LYS A 8 5.05 -36.10 36.04
C LYS A 8 4.44 -34.71 36.30
N ARG A 9 4.57 -34.19 37.52
CA ARG A 9 4.09 -32.83 37.86
C ARG A 9 4.77 -31.74 37.02
N ALA A 10 6.07 -31.89 36.76
CA ALA A 10 6.80 -30.97 35.89
C ALA A 10 6.28 -31.02 34.45
N LEU A 11 6.02 -32.21 33.90
CA LEU A 11 5.45 -32.38 32.58
C LEU A 11 4.03 -31.79 32.49
N ASP A 12 3.18 -32.09 33.49
CA ASP A 12 1.82 -31.55 33.57
C ASP A 12 1.84 -30.01 33.63
N ALA A 13 2.77 -29.43 34.41
CA ALA A 13 2.94 -27.98 34.47
C ALA A 13 3.38 -27.38 33.13
N VAL A 14 4.30 -28.01 32.39
CA VAL A 14 4.71 -27.57 31.05
C VAL A 14 3.52 -27.60 30.08
N VAL A 15 2.71 -28.65 30.12
CA VAL A 15 1.52 -28.76 29.26
C VAL A 15 0.49 -27.68 29.60
N ILE A 16 0.20 -27.46 30.89
CA ILE A 16 -0.80 -26.49 31.32
C ILE A 16 -0.33 -25.06 31.03
N LEU A 17 0.90 -24.71 31.40
CA LEU A 17 1.44 -23.36 31.19
C LEU A 17 1.66 -23.07 29.70
N GLY A 18 2.20 -24.04 28.95
CA GLY A 18 2.41 -23.92 27.50
C GLY A 18 1.09 -23.83 26.75
N GLY A 19 0.13 -24.70 27.06
CA GLY A 19 -1.20 -24.70 26.45
C GLY A 19 -1.99 -23.43 26.78
N GLY A 20 -2.01 -23.02 28.06
CA GLY A 20 -2.65 -21.78 28.49
C GLY A 20 -2.02 -20.55 27.85
N GLY A 21 -0.70 -20.49 27.78
CA GLY A 21 0.03 -19.41 27.11
C GLY A 21 -0.28 -19.32 25.61
N LEU A 22 -0.30 -20.47 24.91
CA LEU A 22 -0.64 -20.52 23.48
C LEU A 22 -2.08 -20.06 23.24
N LEU A 23 -3.03 -20.52 24.06
CA LEU A 23 -4.43 -20.10 23.95
C LEU A 23 -4.59 -18.60 24.20
N PHE A 24 -3.93 -18.07 25.22
CA PHE A 24 -3.97 -16.64 25.54
C PHE A 24 -3.36 -15.79 24.43
N ALA A 25 -2.16 -16.14 23.94
CA ALA A 25 -1.53 -15.46 22.81
C ALA A 25 -2.40 -15.53 21.53
N SER A 26 -3.03 -16.67 21.29
CA SER A 26 -3.94 -16.87 20.15
C SER A 26 -5.19 -15.99 20.28
N TYR A 27 -5.75 -15.89 21.49
CA TYR A 27 -6.86 -14.99 21.79
C TYR A 27 -6.47 -13.53 21.54
N LEU A 28 -5.37 -13.05 22.11
CA LEU A 28 -4.89 -11.66 21.93
C LEU A 28 -4.58 -11.34 20.47
N THR A 29 -4.05 -12.30 19.73
CA THR A 29 -3.84 -12.17 18.27
C THR A 29 -5.19 -12.02 17.55
N ALA A 30 -6.15 -12.89 17.86
CA ALA A 30 -7.45 -12.90 17.19
C ALA A 30 -8.31 -11.68 17.53
N THR A 31 -8.21 -11.16 18.76
CA THR A 31 -8.93 -9.95 19.19
C THR A 31 -8.26 -8.65 18.77
N GLY A 32 -6.98 -8.71 18.35
CA GLY A 32 -6.25 -7.52 17.93
C GLY A 32 -5.78 -6.64 19.08
N ASP A 33 -5.37 -7.24 20.19
CA ASP A 33 -4.85 -6.49 21.34
C ASP A 33 -3.59 -5.69 20.96
N GLU A 34 -3.71 -4.36 20.89
CA GLU A 34 -2.67 -3.50 20.33
C GLU A 34 -1.36 -3.58 21.12
N HIS A 35 -1.44 -3.70 22.45
CA HIS A 35 -0.27 -3.82 23.32
C HIS A 35 0.46 -5.14 23.08
N PHE A 36 -0.28 -6.26 22.99
CA PHE A 36 0.27 -7.56 22.65
C PHE A 36 0.95 -7.56 21.28
N TYR A 37 0.31 -6.92 20.28
CA TYR A 37 0.88 -6.76 18.96
C TYR A 37 2.18 -5.97 18.98
N ALA A 38 2.20 -4.80 19.63
CA ALA A 38 3.33 -3.89 19.65
C ALA A 38 4.53 -4.42 20.44
N GLU A 39 4.29 -4.98 21.63
CA GLU A 39 5.36 -5.32 22.58
C GLU A 39 5.83 -6.78 22.50
N TYR A 40 5.02 -7.69 21.95
CA TYR A 40 5.32 -9.13 21.97
C TYR A 40 5.29 -9.77 20.58
N LEU A 41 4.13 -9.73 19.89
CA LEU A 41 3.95 -10.47 18.65
C LEU A 41 4.81 -9.91 17.51
N MET A 42 4.78 -8.59 17.30
CA MET A 42 5.56 -7.97 16.21
C MET A 42 7.07 -8.09 16.45
N PRO A 43 7.63 -7.80 17.64
CA PRO A 43 9.04 -8.03 17.92
C PRO A 43 9.48 -9.48 17.68
N ALA A 44 8.68 -10.47 18.13
CA ALA A 44 8.97 -11.87 17.89
C ALA A 44 9.00 -12.23 16.38
N LEU A 45 7.98 -11.81 15.62
CA LEU A 45 7.93 -12.02 14.17
C LEU A 45 9.07 -11.31 13.43
N GLN A 46 9.47 -10.13 13.90
CA GLN A 46 10.60 -9.38 13.36
C GLN A 46 11.94 -10.08 13.63
N GLY A 47 12.08 -10.81 14.74
CA GLY A 47 13.26 -11.64 15.00
C GLY A 47 13.34 -12.90 14.12
N LEU A 48 12.19 -13.43 13.68
CA LEU A 48 12.11 -14.71 12.95
C LEU A 48 12.18 -14.58 11.43
N LEU A 49 11.68 -13.48 10.85
CA LEU A 49 11.54 -13.30 9.41
C LEU A 49 12.26 -12.06 8.93
N ASP A 50 12.96 -12.12 7.79
CA ASP A 50 13.49 -10.92 7.15
C ASP A 50 12.36 -9.97 6.69
N GLY A 51 12.71 -8.71 6.42
CA GLY A 51 11.72 -7.67 6.12
C GLY A 51 10.85 -7.97 4.90
N GLU A 52 11.39 -8.59 3.84
CA GLU A 52 10.61 -8.88 2.64
C GLU A 52 9.75 -10.13 2.81
N SER A 53 10.24 -11.17 3.49
CA SER A 53 9.45 -12.36 3.82
C SER A 53 8.31 -12.05 4.79
N ALA A 54 8.57 -11.25 5.84
CA ALA A 54 7.55 -10.78 6.77
C ALA A 54 6.45 -9.98 6.04
N HIS A 55 6.85 -9.10 5.12
CA HIS A 55 5.90 -8.32 4.33
C HIS A 55 5.03 -9.20 3.42
N ARG A 56 5.61 -10.19 2.73
CA ARG A 56 4.82 -11.15 1.92
C ARG A 56 3.82 -11.93 2.77
N LEU A 57 4.25 -12.39 3.94
CA LEU A 57 3.37 -13.09 4.88
C LEU A 57 2.23 -12.17 5.31
N ALA A 58 2.52 -10.92 5.67
CA ALA A 58 1.51 -9.93 6.04
C ALA A 58 0.48 -9.74 4.92
N VAL A 59 0.90 -9.48 3.67
CA VAL A 59 -0.02 -9.35 2.52
C VAL A 59 -0.87 -10.61 2.34
N ARG A 60 -0.29 -11.80 2.52
CA ARG A 60 -1.02 -13.07 2.39
C ARG A 60 -2.05 -13.27 3.51
N VAL A 61 -1.70 -12.98 4.75
CA VAL A 61 -2.62 -13.09 5.90
C VAL A 61 -3.75 -12.07 5.77
N THR A 62 -3.43 -10.84 5.33
CA THR A 62 -4.43 -9.80 5.05
C THR A 62 -5.37 -10.20 3.91
N SER A 63 -4.86 -10.77 2.80
CA SER A 63 -5.72 -11.20 1.68
C SER A 63 -6.67 -12.33 2.02
N LEU A 64 -6.27 -13.20 2.97
CA LEU A 64 -7.14 -14.24 3.53
C LEU A 64 -8.15 -13.68 4.56
N GLY A 65 -8.03 -12.42 4.96
CA GLY A 65 -8.91 -11.79 5.95
C GLY A 65 -8.75 -12.35 7.36
N LEU A 66 -7.55 -12.85 7.68
CA LEU A 66 -7.22 -13.48 8.97
C LEU A 66 -6.73 -12.49 10.03
N LEU A 67 -6.63 -11.21 9.70
CA LEU A 67 -6.28 -10.17 10.65
C LEU A 67 -7.50 -9.72 11.47
N PRO A 68 -7.29 -9.27 12.72
CA PRO A 68 -8.36 -8.76 13.56
C PRO A 68 -9.07 -7.59 12.90
N ARG A 69 -10.36 -7.43 13.21
CA ARG A 69 -11.16 -6.31 12.72
C ARG A 69 -11.40 -5.33 13.87
N PRO A 70 -11.37 -4.02 13.60
CA PRO A 70 -11.79 -3.03 14.58
C PRO A 70 -13.21 -3.33 15.07
N THR A 71 -13.41 -3.29 16.39
CA THR A 71 -14.73 -3.43 17.02
C THR A 71 -15.44 -2.09 17.16
N PHE A 72 -14.74 -0.98 16.94
CA PHE A 72 -15.29 0.37 16.96
C PHE A 72 -15.80 0.80 15.58
N GLN A 73 -16.71 1.76 15.58
CA GLN A 73 -17.12 2.48 14.38
C GLN A 73 -16.39 3.82 14.33
N ASP A 74 -15.90 4.20 13.15
CA ASP A 74 -15.32 5.53 12.96
C ASP A 74 -16.34 6.61 13.33
N SER A 75 -15.90 7.62 14.09
CA SER A 75 -16.70 8.81 14.37
C SER A 75 -16.92 9.62 13.10
N ASP A 76 -18.13 10.15 12.91
CA ASP A 76 -18.47 11.05 11.80
C ASP A 76 -17.55 12.29 11.76
N MET A 77 -16.93 12.67 12.88
CA MET A 77 -15.95 13.76 12.95
C MET A 77 -14.66 13.49 12.15
N LEU A 78 -14.34 12.23 11.85
CA LEU A 78 -13.18 11.86 11.03
C LEU A 78 -13.46 11.96 9.54
N GLN A 79 -14.73 12.12 9.14
CA GLN A 79 -15.10 12.15 7.74
C GLN A 79 -14.52 13.38 7.04
N VAL A 80 -13.90 13.18 5.89
CA VAL A 80 -13.41 14.27 5.02
C VAL A 80 -13.87 14.07 3.58
N ASN A 81 -14.02 15.18 2.84
CA ASN A 81 -14.31 15.15 1.41
C ASN A 81 -13.10 15.67 0.64
N VAL A 82 -12.46 14.80 -0.13
CA VAL A 82 -11.21 15.09 -0.84
C VAL A 82 -11.31 14.45 -2.22
N LEU A 83 -10.78 15.09 -3.27
CA LEU A 83 -10.75 14.53 -4.63
C LEU A 83 -12.13 14.15 -5.21
N GLY A 84 -13.21 14.76 -4.73
CA GLY A 84 -14.58 14.42 -5.15
C GLY A 84 -15.10 13.10 -4.54
N HIS A 85 -14.44 12.60 -3.50
CA HIS A 85 -14.85 11.41 -2.75
C HIS A 85 -15.03 11.72 -1.27
N LYS A 86 -16.01 11.06 -0.65
CA LYS A 86 -16.09 10.94 0.80
C LYS A 86 -15.01 9.95 1.25
N PHE A 87 -14.29 10.28 2.31
CA PHE A 87 -13.41 9.40 3.05
C PHE A 87 -14.01 9.24 4.44
N ARG A 88 -14.33 8.01 4.83
CA ARG A 88 -14.93 7.72 6.14
C ARG A 88 -14.02 8.13 7.29
N ASN A 89 -12.72 7.91 7.13
CA ASN A 89 -11.66 8.41 8.00
C ASN A 89 -10.44 8.80 7.14
N PRO A 90 -9.53 9.65 7.64
CA PRO A 90 -8.44 10.20 6.84
C PRO A 90 -7.18 9.31 6.84
N VAL A 91 -7.23 8.11 7.45
CA VAL A 91 -6.07 7.23 7.61
C VAL A 91 -6.10 6.14 6.56
N GLY A 92 -5.13 6.14 5.65
CA GLY A 92 -5.01 5.12 4.61
C GLY A 92 -3.71 4.36 4.65
N ILE A 93 -3.67 3.27 3.89
CA ILE A 93 -2.45 2.49 3.67
C ILE A 93 -1.80 2.93 2.36
N ALA A 94 -0.53 3.32 2.45
CA ALA A 94 0.22 3.87 1.32
C ALA A 94 0.61 2.81 0.28
N ALA A 95 0.87 3.26 -0.96
CA ALA A 95 1.47 2.41 -1.97
C ALA A 95 2.80 1.82 -1.51
N GLY A 96 3.07 0.61 -2.01
CA GLY A 96 4.24 -0.18 -1.67
C GLY A 96 3.89 -1.33 -0.73
N PHE A 97 2.77 -1.27 0.00
CA PHE A 97 2.30 -2.41 0.79
C PHE A 97 1.60 -3.45 -0.10
N ASP A 98 0.40 -3.14 -0.62
CA ASP A 98 -0.29 -4.02 -1.56
C ASP A 98 0.05 -3.64 -3.00
N LYS A 99 1.22 -4.09 -3.46
CA LYS A 99 1.74 -3.75 -4.81
C LYS A 99 0.89 -4.30 -5.94
N HIS A 100 0.10 -5.34 -5.69
CA HIS A 100 -0.53 -6.14 -6.75
C HIS A 100 -2.06 -6.24 -6.63
N GLY A 101 -2.67 -5.58 -5.65
CA GLY A 101 -4.10 -5.62 -5.40
C GLY A 101 -4.57 -6.95 -4.81
N GLU A 102 -3.73 -7.60 -4.01
CA GLU A 102 -3.99 -8.91 -3.41
C GLU A 102 -4.81 -8.81 -2.12
N ALA A 103 -4.66 -7.72 -1.37
CA ALA A 103 -5.10 -7.60 0.01
C ALA A 103 -6.09 -6.45 0.24
N VAL A 104 -6.55 -5.77 -0.81
CA VAL A 104 -7.42 -4.58 -0.73
C VAL A 104 -8.59 -4.75 0.23
N ASP A 105 -9.36 -5.83 0.12
CA ASP A 105 -10.52 -6.05 1.00
C ASP A 105 -10.13 -6.30 2.46
N GLY A 106 -9.00 -6.97 2.69
CA GLY A 106 -8.46 -7.19 4.03
C GLY A 106 -7.97 -5.89 4.66
N LEU A 107 -7.36 -5.01 3.86
CA LEU A 107 -6.89 -3.70 4.31
C LEU A 107 -8.07 -2.79 4.71
N PHE A 108 -9.16 -2.77 3.94
CA PHE A 108 -10.37 -2.06 4.39
C PHE A 108 -10.96 -2.65 5.67
N LYS A 109 -10.95 -3.98 5.82
CA LYS A 109 -11.41 -4.65 7.05
C LYS A 109 -10.54 -4.37 8.28
N LEU A 110 -9.28 -3.97 8.10
CA LEU A 110 -8.41 -3.50 9.18
C LEU A 110 -8.79 -2.10 9.70
N GLY A 111 -9.64 -1.36 8.97
CA GLY A 111 -10.08 -0.01 9.37
C GLY A 111 -9.48 1.14 8.56
N PHE A 112 -8.62 0.86 7.56
CA PHE A 112 -8.11 1.93 6.70
C PHE A 112 -9.24 2.60 5.91
N GLY A 113 -9.32 3.93 5.98
CA GLY A 113 -10.27 4.75 5.25
C GLY A 113 -10.01 4.81 3.74
N PHE A 114 -8.80 4.50 3.29
CA PHE A 114 -8.48 4.33 1.87
C PHE A 114 -7.28 3.38 1.67
N VAL A 115 -7.21 2.78 0.48
CA VAL A 115 -6.12 1.85 0.12
C VAL A 115 -5.47 2.32 -1.17
N GLU A 116 -4.14 2.46 -1.18
CA GLU A 116 -3.39 2.76 -2.39
C GLU A 116 -2.59 1.53 -2.87
N VAL A 117 -3.03 0.92 -3.97
CA VAL A 117 -2.34 -0.22 -4.61
C VAL A 117 -1.15 0.27 -5.44
N GLY A 118 -0.10 -0.55 -5.55
CA GLY A 118 1.04 -0.30 -6.45
C GLY A 118 2.34 0.04 -5.71
N SER A 119 3.34 0.65 -6.34
CA SER A 119 3.36 1.13 -7.73
C SER A 119 3.30 0.00 -8.75
N VAL A 120 2.37 0.10 -9.70
CA VAL A 120 2.21 -0.85 -10.80
C VAL A 120 2.90 -0.30 -12.05
N THR A 121 3.68 -1.15 -12.71
CA THR A 121 4.36 -0.87 -13.99
C THR A 121 3.62 -1.53 -15.15
N PRO A 122 3.76 -1.04 -16.40
CA PRO A 122 3.20 -1.68 -17.60
C PRO A 122 3.49 -3.17 -17.69
N GLN A 123 4.78 -3.50 -17.79
CA GLN A 123 5.26 -4.87 -17.87
C GLN A 123 5.63 -5.41 -16.48
N PRO A 124 5.53 -6.73 -16.25
CA PRO A 124 6.07 -7.36 -15.06
C PRO A 124 7.57 -7.09 -14.91
N GLN A 125 8.03 -6.89 -13.68
CA GLN A 125 9.45 -6.83 -13.37
C GLN A 125 9.72 -7.27 -11.92
N GLU A 126 10.83 -7.98 -11.72
CA GLU A 126 11.22 -8.51 -10.41
C GLU A 126 11.63 -7.42 -9.41
N GLY A 127 12.07 -6.26 -9.91
CA GLY A 127 12.71 -5.19 -9.14
C GLY A 127 14.22 -5.42 -8.94
N ASN A 128 14.82 -4.75 -7.97
CA ASN A 128 16.26 -4.88 -7.67
C ASN A 128 16.56 -6.20 -6.91
N PRO A 129 17.81 -6.70 -6.94
CA PRO A 129 18.19 -7.92 -6.21
C PRO A 129 17.92 -7.86 -4.70
N ARG A 130 17.66 -9.02 -4.09
CA ARG A 130 17.48 -9.16 -2.62
C ARG A 130 18.85 -9.33 -1.93
N PRO A 131 19.00 -8.98 -0.63
CA PRO A 131 18.02 -8.32 0.23
C PRO A 131 17.85 -6.83 -0.10
N ARG A 132 16.62 -6.34 0.04
CA ARG A 132 16.20 -5.00 -0.41
C ARG A 132 15.18 -4.31 0.48
N ILE A 133 14.85 -4.88 1.64
CA ILE A 133 14.04 -4.27 2.69
C ILE A 133 14.77 -4.53 4.00
N PHE A 134 15.12 -3.47 4.71
CA PHE A 134 15.90 -3.49 5.94
C PHE A 134 15.14 -2.71 7.01
N ARG A 135 14.95 -3.32 8.18
CA ARG A 135 14.32 -2.66 9.33
C ARG A 135 15.41 -2.06 10.22
N LEU A 136 15.12 -0.89 10.77
CA LEU A 136 15.95 -0.18 11.75
C LEU A 136 15.06 0.04 12.98
N PRO A 137 14.96 -0.96 13.88
CA PRO A 137 14.03 -0.93 14.99
C PRO A 137 14.28 0.23 15.96
N GLU A 138 15.54 0.58 16.23
CA GLU A 138 15.87 1.69 17.13
C GLU A 138 15.35 3.04 16.59
N ASP A 139 15.41 3.22 15.27
CA ASP A 139 14.95 4.43 14.58
C ASP A 139 13.45 4.40 14.23
N LYS A 140 12.75 3.29 14.51
CA LYS A 140 11.40 3.00 13.99
C LYS A 140 11.30 3.21 12.48
N ALA A 141 12.36 2.82 11.75
CA ALA A 141 12.51 3.12 10.33
C ALA A 141 12.67 1.87 9.45
N VAL A 142 12.50 2.07 8.15
CA VAL A 142 12.71 1.05 7.11
C VAL A 142 13.47 1.67 5.95
N ILE A 143 14.56 1.02 5.53
CA ILE A 143 15.24 1.32 4.27
C ILE A 143 14.84 0.27 3.25
N ASN A 144 14.42 0.70 2.07
CA ASN A 144 14.13 -0.22 0.97
C ASN A 144 14.75 0.24 -0.35
N ARG A 145 15.14 -0.76 -1.15
CA ARG A 145 15.65 -0.58 -2.50
C ARG A 145 14.91 -1.44 -3.51
N CYS A 146 13.59 -1.58 -3.38
CA CYS A 146 12.80 -2.56 -4.15
C CYS A 146 12.85 -2.38 -5.67
N GLY A 147 12.83 -1.14 -6.17
CA GLY A 147 12.87 -0.86 -7.62
C GLY A 147 11.62 -1.29 -8.39
N PHE A 148 10.43 -0.96 -7.88
CA PHE A 148 9.13 -1.29 -8.49
C PHE A 148 8.97 -2.76 -8.89
N ASN A 149 9.18 -3.70 -7.96
CA ASN A 149 8.77 -5.09 -8.17
C ASN A 149 7.25 -5.17 -8.38
N SER A 150 6.83 -5.58 -9.58
CA SER A 150 5.47 -5.43 -10.11
C SER A 150 5.11 -6.64 -10.97
N GLN A 151 3.86 -7.11 -10.89
CA GLN A 151 3.36 -8.18 -11.76
C GLN A 151 2.78 -7.67 -13.09
N GLY A 152 2.91 -6.37 -13.38
CA GLY A 152 2.41 -5.75 -14.60
C GLY A 152 0.95 -5.30 -14.50
N LEU A 153 0.54 -4.41 -15.40
CA LEU A 153 -0.81 -3.85 -15.41
C LEU A 153 -1.88 -4.93 -15.56
N LEU A 154 -1.71 -5.87 -16.49
CA LEU A 154 -2.73 -6.89 -16.79
C LEU A 154 -3.03 -7.80 -15.59
N ALA A 155 -2.00 -8.16 -14.80
CA ALA A 155 -2.20 -9.01 -13.63
C ALA A 155 -2.97 -8.28 -12.53
N VAL A 156 -2.64 -7.00 -12.30
CA VAL A 156 -3.31 -6.16 -11.30
C VAL A 156 -4.72 -5.80 -11.75
N GLU A 157 -4.90 -5.45 -13.03
CA GLU A 157 -6.19 -5.14 -13.65
C GLU A 157 -7.17 -6.28 -13.46
N ARG A 158 -6.77 -7.52 -13.75
CA ARG A 158 -7.62 -8.70 -13.59
C ARG A 158 -8.07 -8.89 -12.14
N ARG A 159 -7.17 -8.68 -11.18
CA ARG A 159 -7.50 -8.79 -9.74
C ARG A 159 -8.47 -7.71 -9.29
N LEU A 160 -8.20 -6.46 -9.65
CA LEU A 160 -9.04 -5.33 -9.27
C LEU A 160 -10.41 -5.38 -9.96
N ARG A 161 -10.46 -5.78 -11.23
CA ARG A 161 -11.71 -5.97 -11.98
C ARG A 161 -12.58 -7.06 -11.35
N ALA A 162 -12.00 -8.17 -10.90
CA ALA A 162 -12.75 -9.24 -10.23
C ALA A 162 -13.49 -8.77 -8.97
N ARG A 163 -13.07 -7.66 -8.34
CA ARG A 163 -13.72 -7.04 -7.18
C ARG A 163 -14.38 -5.68 -7.47
N GLN A 164 -14.55 -5.29 -8.74
CA GLN A 164 -15.02 -3.94 -9.10
C GLN A 164 -16.40 -3.60 -8.52
N GLN A 165 -17.34 -4.54 -8.52
CA GLN A 165 -18.67 -4.33 -7.94
C GLN A 165 -18.60 -4.10 -6.42
N ARG A 166 -17.70 -4.81 -5.73
CA ARG A 166 -17.46 -4.61 -4.29
C ARG A 166 -16.82 -3.26 -4.05
N GLN A 167 -15.81 -2.88 -4.85
CA GLN A 167 -15.19 -1.57 -4.74
C GLN A 167 -16.20 -0.44 -4.93
N THR A 168 -17.11 -0.56 -5.89
CA THR A 168 -18.15 0.46 -6.13
C THR A 168 -18.99 0.74 -4.87
N ARG A 169 -19.33 -0.30 -4.09
CA ARG A 169 -20.05 -0.15 -2.82
C ARG A 169 -19.16 0.48 -1.76
N LEU A 170 -17.92 0.00 -1.63
CA LEU A 170 -16.95 0.53 -0.68
C LEU A 170 -16.67 2.02 -0.93
N THR A 171 -16.50 2.44 -2.18
CA THR A 171 -16.34 3.85 -2.55
C THR A 171 -17.54 4.68 -2.11
N ALA A 172 -18.78 4.18 -2.31
CA ALA A 172 -19.99 4.86 -1.83
C ALA A 172 -20.05 4.95 -0.30
N ASP A 173 -19.51 3.96 0.41
CA ASP A 173 -19.36 3.93 1.87
C ASP A 173 -18.18 4.80 2.38
N GLY A 174 -17.50 5.50 1.48
CA GLY A 174 -16.37 6.38 1.81
C GLY A 174 -15.04 5.67 1.97
N LEU A 175 -14.84 4.55 1.27
CA LEU A 175 -13.62 3.73 1.28
C LEU A 175 -12.99 3.66 -0.12
N PRO A 176 -12.41 4.77 -0.62
CA PRO A 176 -11.87 4.85 -1.97
C PRO A 176 -10.60 4.02 -2.16
N LEU A 177 -10.40 3.56 -3.41
CA LEU A 177 -9.23 2.84 -3.89
C LEU A 177 -8.37 3.74 -4.78
N GLY A 178 -7.14 3.97 -4.32
CA GLY A 178 -6.06 4.57 -5.09
C GLY A 178 -5.28 3.55 -5.89
N ILE A 179 -4.82 3.94 -7.08
CA ILE A 179 -3.86 3.15 -7.85
C ILE A 179 -2.64 4.00 -8.18
N ASN A 180 -1.50 3.57 -7.65
CA ASN A 180 -0.21 4.16 -7.88
C ASN A 180 0.47 3.53 -9.10
N LEU A 181 0.82 4.38 -10.07
CA LEU A 181 1.44 4.00 -11.33
C LEU A 181 2.93 4.33 -11.28
N GLY A 182 3.74 3.51 -11.93
CA GLY A 182 5.17 3.73 -12.13
C GLY A 182 5.61 3.29 -13.52
N LYS A 183 6.82 3.70 -13.91
CA LYS A 183 7.43 3.24 -15.17
C LYS A 183 8.25 1.97 -14.99
N ASN A 184 8.39 1.18 -16.05
CA ASN A 184 9.36 0.10 -16.09
C ASN A 184 10.80 0.62 -16.06
N LYS A 185 11.72 -0.17 -15.49
CA LYS A 185 13.14 0.21 -15.37
C LYS A 185 13.79 0.47 -16.74
N THR A 186 13.45 -0.35 -17.73
CA THR A 186 13.97 -0.30 -19.10
C THR A 186 13.22 0.66 -20.02
N SER A 187 12.14 1.29 -19.54
CA SER A 187 11.34 2.20 -20.37
C SER A 187 12.08 3.51 -20.65
N VAL A 188 12.10 3.88 -21.93
CA VAL A 188 12.66 5.11 -22.47
C VAL A 188 11.65 6.26 -22.39
N ASP A 189 10.38 6.01 -22.77
CA ASP A 189 9.29 6.98 -22.67
C ASP A 189 8.48 6.72 -21.40
N ALA A 190 8.89 7.34 -20.30
CA ALA A 190 8.16 7.26 -19.04
C ALA A 190 6.70 7.69 -19.18
N ALA A 191 6.40 8.70 -20.01
CA ALA A 191 5.04 9.22 -20.17
C ALA A 191 4.12 8.22 -20.90
N ALA A 192 4.67 7.38 -21.80
CA ALA A 192 3.93 6.26 -22.37
C ALA A 192 3.54 5.22 -21.32
N ASP A 193 4.45 4.87 -20.40
CA ASP A 193 4.16 3.91 -19.34
C ASP A 193 3.01 4.39 -18.42
N TYR A 194 3.05 5.66 -18.01
CA TYR A 194 1.96 6.22 -17.22
C TYR A 194 0.66 6.29 -18.01
N ALA A 195 0.69 6.73 -19.27
CA ALA A 195 -0.48 6.74 -20.17
C ALA A 195 -1.13 5.35 -20.28
N GLU A 196 -0.34 4.30 -20.48
CA GLU A 196 -0.82 2.93 -20.50
C GLU A 196 -1.46 2.53 -19.16
N GLY A 197 -0.82 2.88 -18.04
CA GLY A 197 -1.37 2.69 -16.71
C GLY A 197 -2.72 3.37 -16.49
N ILE A 198 -2.88 4.61 -16.97
CA ILE A 198 -4.17 5.34 -16.93
C ILE A 198 -5.22 4.60 -17.76
N ARG A 199 -4.90 4.19 -18.99
CA ARG A 199 -5.86 3.47 -19.86
C ARG A 199 -6.34 2.16 -19.24
N VAL A 200 -5.42 1.37 -18.68
CA VAL A 200 -5.71 0.03 -18.18
C VAL A 200 -6.35 0.05 -16.79
N LEU A 201 -5.82 0.85 -15.86
CA LEU A 201 -6.25 0.84 -14.45
C LEU A 201 -7.13 2.02 -14.06
N GLY A 202 -7.13 3.12 -14.83
CA GLY A 202 -8.02 4.26 -14.60
C GLY A 202 -9.51 3.92 -14.51
N PRO A 203 -10.03 2.92 -15.26
CA PRO A 203 -11.42 2.49 -15.09
C PRO A 203 -11.75 1.84 -13.74
N LEU A 204 -10.74 1.46 -12.95
CA LEU A 204 -10.88 0.72 -11.69
C LEU A 204 -10.49 1.55 -10.46
N ALA A 205 -9.93 2.74 -10.66
CA ALA A 205 -9.49 3.63 -9.60
C ALA A 205 -10.55 4.67 -9.23
N ASP A 206 -10.55 5.08 -7.95
CA ASP A 206 -11.18 6.31 -7.48
C ASP A 206 -10.21 7.50 -7.63
N TYR A 207 -8.92 7.26 -7.37
CA TYR A 207 -7.86 8.21 -7.70
C TYR A 207 -6.61 7.49 -8.23
N LEU A 208 -5.85 8.19 -9.06
CA LEU A 208 -4.62 7.71 -9.67
C LEU A 208 -3.44 8.51 -9.13
N VAL A 209 -2.30 7.85 -8.93
CA VAL A 209 -1.07 8.49 -8.47
C VAL A 209 0.04 8.26 -9.48
N VAL A 210 0.60 9.35 -10.01
CA VAL A 210 1.79 9.35 -10.87
C VAL A 210 3.02 9.41 -9.95
N ASN A 211 3.77 8.31 -9.85
CA ASN A 211 4.91 8.21 -8.95
C ASN A 211 6.24 8.57 -9.62
N VAL A 212 6.66 9.82 -9.45
CA VAL A 212 7.94 10.34 -9.96
C VAL A 212 9.03 10.40 -8.88
N SER A 213 8.83 9.80 -7.71
CA SER A 213 9.67 10.04 -6.53
C SER A 213 10.52 8.87 -6.05
N SER A 214 10.30 7.65 -6.57
CA SER A 214 11.09 6.48 -6.14
C SER A 214 12.60 6.71 -6.37
N PRO A 215 13.43 6.59 -5.31
CA PRO A 215 14.90 6.64 -5.45
C PRO A 215 15.48 5.37 -6.09
N ASN A 216 14.66 4.32 -6.21
CA ASN A 216 15.11 2.97 -6.54
C ASN A 216 15.03 2.63 -8.04
N THR A 217 14.58 3.59 -8.85
CA THR A 217 14.48 3.50 -10.30
C THR A 217 15.35 4.61 -10.91
N PRO A 218 16.47 4.29 -11.56
CA PRO A 218 17.39 5.28 -12.12
C PRO A 218 16.67 6.27 -13.04
N GLY A 219 17.01 7.56 -12.90
CA GLY A 219 16.44 8.64 -13.70
C GLY A 219 14.96 8.94 -13.45
N LEU A 220 14.29 8.30 -12.47
CA LEU A 220 12.88 8.58 -12.23
C LEU A 220 12.66 9.97 -11.62
N ARG A 221 13.50 10.36 -10.67
CA ARG A 221 13.36 11.64 -9.94
C ARG A 221 13.60 12.87 -10.82
N SER A 222 14.29 12.74 -11.96
CA SER A 222 14.45 13.84 -12.91
C SER A 222 13.14 14.21 -13.61
N LEU A 223 12.13 13.32 -13.60
CA LEU A 223 10.78 13.63 -14.09
C LEU A 223 10.07 14.71 -13.26
N GLN A 224 10.61 15.07 -12.09
CA GLN A 224 10.10 16.17 -11.27
C GLN A 224 10.54 17.55 -11.76
N GLY A 225 11.51 17.62 -12.68
CA GLY A 225 11.91 18.89 -13.29
C GLY A 225 10.76 19.53 -14.08
N LYS A 226 10.63 20.86 -14.01
CA LYS A 226 9.49 21.63 -14.52
C LYS A 226 8.99 21.20 -15.91
N ALA A 227 9.89 21.13 -16.89
CA ALA A 227 9.54 20.81 -18.28
C ALA A 227 9.10 19.34 -18.43
N GLU A 228 9.82 18.42 -17.79
CA GLU A 228 9.54 16.98 -17.81
C GLU A 228 8.21 16.66 -17.14
N LEU A 229 7.97 17.24 -15.96
CA LEU A 229 6.72 17.08 -15.24
C LEU A 229 5.55 17.64 -16.04
N ARG A 230 5.70 18.82 -16.66
CA ARG A 230 4.67 19.41 -17.51
C ARG A 230 4.32 18.48 -18.68
N ARG A 231 5.33 17.96 -19.37
CA ARG A 231 5.13 17.02 -20.50
C ARG A 231 4.42 15.75 -20.04
N LEU A 232 4.87 15.17 -18.93
CA LEU A 232 4.29 13.98 -18.34
C LEU A 232 2.81 14.18 -17.97
N LEU A 233 2.50 15.22 -17.19
CA LEU A 233 1.14 15.48 -16.74
C LEU A 233 0.20 15.83 -17.89
N THR A 234 0.69 16.47 -18.94
CA THR A 234 -0.12 16.73 -20.15
C THR A 234 -0.63 15.41 -20.74
N LYS A 235 0.27 14.43 -20.95
CA LYS A 235 -0.09 13.13 -21.53
C LYS A 235 -0.98 12.32 -20.58
N VAL A 236 -0.67 12.33 -19.29
CA VAL A 236 -1.48 11.64 -18.26
C VAL A 236 -2.90 12.18 -18.20
N LEU A 237 -3.08 13.51 -18.17
CA LEU A 237 -4.40 14.13 -18.11
C LEU A 237 -5.20 13.89 -19.39
N GLN A 238 -4.57 13.96 -20.57
CA GLN A 238 -5.22 13.61 -21.84
C GLN A 238 -5.80 12.20 -21.82
N GLU A 239 -5.03 11.21 -21.38
CA GLU A 239 -5.48 9.82 -21.28
C GLU A 239 -6.58 9.64 -20.23
N ARG A 240 -6.47 10.38 -19.12
CA ARG A 240 -7.47 10.37 -18.04
C ARG A 240 -8.80 10.93 -18.54
N ASP A 241 -8.77 12.04 -19.26
CA ASP A 241 -9.95 12.72 -19.79
C ASP A 241 -10.63 11.88 -20.90
N ALA A 242 -9.84 11.11 -21.66
CA ALA A 242 -10.33 10.18 -22.68
C ALA A 242 -11.03 8.91 -22.14
N LEU A 243 -10.90 8.59 -20.84
CA LEU A 243 -11.54 7.41 -20.23
C LEU A 243 -13.06 7.48 -20.38
N GLN A 244 -13.73 6.41 -20.80
CA GLN A 244 -15.20 6.40 -20.95
C GLN A 244 -15.91 6.18 -19.60
N ARG A 245 -15.81 7.17 -18.69
CA ARG A 245 -16.44 7.18 -17.35
C ARG A 245 -17.07 8.54 -17.06
N ALA A 246 -18.19 8.49 -16.33
CA ALA A 246 -18.92 9.68 -15.86
C ALA A 246 -18.07 10.48 -14.86
N GLN A 247 -17.58 9.81 -13.81
CA GLN A 247 -16.62 10.39 -12.87
C GLN A 247 -15.21 9.97 -13.26
N LYS A 248 -14.40 10.95 -13.65
CA LYS A 248 -12.98 10.74 -13.93
C LYS A 248 -12.20 10.65 -12.62
N PRO A 249 -11.26 9.72 -12.46
CA PRO A 249 -10.44 9.66 -11.26
C PRO A 249 -9.56 10.91 -11.15
N ALA A 250 -9.38 11.40 -9.93
CA ALA A 250 -8.41 12.46 -9.66
C ALA A 250 -6.99 11.94 -9.93
N VAL A 251 -6.10 12.81 -10.41
CA VAL A 251 -4.69 12.47 -10.65
C VAL A 251 -3.82 13.22 -9.65
N LEU A 252 -3.05 12.47 -8.87
CA LEU A 252 -2.11 12.98 -7.89
C LEU A 252 -0.69 12.74 -8.39
N VAL A 253 0.24 13.58 -7.93
CA VAL A 253 1.67 13.40 -8.18
C VAL A 253 2.36 13.11 -6.85
N LYS A 254 3.05 11.97 -6.78
CA LYS A 254 3.86 11.62 -5.61
C LYS A 254 5.28 12.15 -5.82
N ILE A 255 5.65 13.15 -5.03
CA ILE A 255 6.95 13.85 -5.11
C ILE A 255 7.94 13.32 -4.06
N ALA A 256 9.23 13.56 -4.28
CA ALA A 256 10.30 13.21 -3.36
C ALA A 256 10.39 14.27 -2.24
N PRO A 257 10.84 13.90 -1.04
CA PRO A 257 11.14 14.88 0.01
C PRO A 257 12.44 15.64 -0.29
N ASP A 258 13.37 15.03 -1.03
CA ASP A 258 14.70 15.54 -1.36
C ASP A 258 14.64 16.57 -2.50
N LEU A 259 14.03 17.73 -2.27
CA LEU A 259 13.80 18.79 -3.25
C LEU A 259 14.27 20.15 -2.73
N THR A 260 14.86 20.96 -3.62
CA THR A 260 15.18 22.36 -3.31
C THR A 260 13.90 23.20 -3.19
N ALA A 261 14.01 24.42 -2.64
CA ALA A 261 12.87 25.35 -2.61
C ALA A 261 12.37 25.67 -4.03
N GLN A 262 13.30 25.86 -4.98
CA GLN A 262 12.96 26.12 -6.38
C GLN A 262 12.25 24.93 -7.04
N ASP A 263 12.69 23.70 -6.77
CA ASP A 263 12.01 22.51 -7.30
C ASP A 263 10.56 22.43 -6.80
N LYS A 264 10.32 22.75 -5.52
CA LYS A 264 8.98 22.77 -4.93
C LYS A 264 8.09 23.83 -5.59
N GLU A 265 8.62 25.03 -5.83
CA GLU A 265 7.90 26.10 -6.54
C GLU A 265 7.58 25.72 -7.98
N ASP A 266 8.53 25.11 -8.68
CA ASP A 266 8.35 24.69 -10.08
C ASP A 266 7.29 23.58 -10.19
N ILE A 267 7.34 22.58 -9.32
CA ILE A 267 6.32 21.52 -9.26
C ILE A 267 4.95 22.14 -8.94
N ALA A 268 4.86 23.01 -7.93
CA ALA A 268 3.60 23.68 -7.58
C ALA A 268 3.06 24.53 -8.75
N GLY A 269 3.94 25.23 -9.47
CA GLY A 269 3.58 25.98 -10.68
C GLY A 269 2.97 25.08 -11.75
N VAL A 270 3.64 23.98 -12.09
CA VAL A 270 3.15 23.02 -13.10
C VAL A 270 1.82 22.39 -12.69
N VAL A 271 1.64 22.03 -11.41
CA VAL A 271 0.38 21.48 -10.91
C VAL A 271 -0.74 22.52 -10.97
N ARG A 272 -0.48 23.77 -10.59
CA ARG A 272 -1.48 24.86 -10.63
C ARG A 272 -1.89 25.27 -12.03
N GLU A 273 -0.97 25.27 -13.00
CA GLU A 273 -1.28 25.48 -14.43
C GLU A 273 -2.35 24.52 -14.94
N ARG A 274 -2.41 23.32 -14.35
CA ARG A 274 -3.28 22.21 -14.79
C ARG A 274 -4.46 21.96 -13.85
N ALA A 275 -4.48 22.57 -12.67
CA ALA A 275 -5.58 22.47 -11.70
C ALA A 275 -6.82 23.31 -12.10
N GLY A 276 -6.75 24.03 -13.23
CA GLY A 276 -7.84 24.84 -13.75
C GLY A 276 -8.86 24.05 -14.59
N PHE A 277 -9.40 22.94 -14.07
CA PHE A 277 -10.62 22.28 -14.55
C PHE A 277 -11.28 21.47 -13.43
#